data_AF-B2WCV2-F1
#
_entry.id   AF-B2WCV2-F1
#
_cell.length_a   1.000
_cell.length_b   1.000
_cell.length_c   1.000
_cell.angle_alpha   90.00
_cell.angle_beta   90.00
_cell.angle_gamma   90.00
#
_symmetry.space_group_name_H-M   'P 1'
#
loop_
_entity.id
_entity.type
_entity.pdbx_description
1 polymer ?
#
loop_
_entity_poly.entity_id
_entity_poly.type
_entity_poly.pdbx_seq_one_letter_code
_entity_poly.pdbx_strand_id
1 'polypeptide(L)'
;MSSPTHEQTALKQATILNQTQSPFLRLPSELRNQIFDHVFVLPPVCIDVCFYGKTRAAIPPHSLSLLLTYPQLYHETAVLPYKSLMFSFCEPFDFSGFLEQRTQAQIAAI
;
A
#
# COMPACT_ATOMS: atom_id res chain seq x y z
N MET A 1 -12.31 15.02 30.27
CA MET A 1 -12.86 15.49 28.98
C MET A 1 -11.69 16.00 28.17
N SER A 2 -11.09 15.16 27.34
CA SER A 2 -9.84 15.45 26.64
C SER A 2 -10.15 16.18 25.34
N SER A 3 -9.64 17.40 25.17
CA SER A 3 -9.79 18.21 23.97
C SER A 3 -9.25 17.48 22.73
N PRO A 4 -9.87 17.59 21.55
CA PRO A 4 -9.33 17.00 20.33
C PRO A 4 -8.00 17.68 20.00
N THR A 5 -6.93 16.91 20.15
CA THR A 5 -5.52 17.25 20.06
C THR A 5 -5.18 17.90 18.71
N HIS A 6 -4.43 19.01 18.71
CA HIS A 6 -4.03 19.82 17.54
C HIS A 6 -3.55 19.03 16.31
N GLU A 7 -3.00 17.83 16.52
CA GLU A 7 -2.61 16.86 15.50
C GLU A 7 -3.77 16.44 14.59
N GLN A 8 -4.96 16.19 15.15
CA GLN A 8 -6.14 15.80 14.37
C GLN A 8 -6.61 16.94 13.45
N THR A 9 -6.43 18.19 13.88
CA THR A 9 -6.77 19.38 13.09
C THR A 9 -5.78 19.56 11.94
N ALA A 10 -4.48 19.39 12.19
CA ALA A 10 -3.45 19.47 11.16
C ALA A 10 -3.60 18.39 10.08
N LEU A 11 -3.93 17.15 10.47
CA LEU A 11 -4.19 16.05 9.53
C LEU A 11 -5.41 16.34 8.65
N LYS A 12 -6.51 16.83 9.23
CA LYS A 12 -7.70 17.22 8.47
C LYS A 12 -7.40 18.33 7.46
N GLN A 13 -6.59 19.32 7.84
CA GLN A 13 -6.16 20.38 6.93
C GLN A 13 -5.29 19.84 5.79
N ALA A 14 -4.33 18.96 6.10
CA ALA A 14 -3.52 18.29 5.09
C ALA A 14 -4.38 17.44 4.13
N THR A 15 -5.45 16.78 4.61
CA THR A 15 -6.40 16.07 3.75
C THR A 15 -7.11 17.00 2.78
N ILE A 16 -7.65 18.12 3.26
CA ILE A 16 -8.35 19.09 2.42
C ILE A 16 -7.40 19.69 1.38
N LEU A 17 -6.17 20.04 1.79
CA LEU A 17 -5.15 20.55 0.88
C LEU A 17 -4.75 19.51 -0.17
N ASN A 18 -4.51 18.27 0.23
CA ASN A 18 -4.15 17.21 -0.71
C ASN A 18 -5.29 16.92 -1.69
N GLN A 19 -6.55 16.92 -1.27
CA GLN A 19 -7.68 16.74 -2.17
C GLN A 19 -7.83 17.89 -3.19
N THR A 20 -7.52 19.12 -2.79
CA THR A 20 -7.67 20.31 -3.65
C THR A 20 -6.45 20.58 -4.53
N GLN A 21 -5.26 20.26 -4.06
CA GLN A 21 -4.00 20.59 -4.71
C GLN A 21 -3.36 19.39 -5.43
N SER A 22 -3.63 18.15 -5.03
CA SER A 22 -3.09 16.98 -5.72
C SER A 22 -3.81 16.76 -7.05
N PRO A 23 -3.12 16.88 -8.20
CA PRO A 23 -3.74 16.57 -9.49
C PRO A 23 -4.22 15.12 -9.57
N PHE A 24 -3.56 14.21 -8.85
CA PHE A 24 -3.92 12.79 -8.82
C PHE A 24 -5.20 12.53 -8.00
N LEU A 25 -5.34 13.15 -6.83
CA LEU A 25 -6.53 12.96 -5.98
C LEU A 25 -7.79 13.66 -6.51
N ARG A 26 -7.63 14.63 -7.43
CA ARG A 26 -8.74 15.25 -8.15
C ARG A 26 -9.32 14.38 -9.27
N LEU A 27 -8.61 13.33 -9.71
CA LEU A 27 -9.13 12.40 -10.70
C LEU A 27 -10.28 11.59 -10.10
N PRO A 28 -11.31 11.20 -10.87
CA PRO A 28 -12.27 10.19 -10.44
C PRO A 28 -11.60 8.87 -10.05
N SER A 29 -12.24 8.11 -9.17
CA SER A 29 -11.78 6.80 -8.71
C SER A 29 -11.47 5.84 -9.86
N GLU A 30 -12.26 5.90 -10.92
CA GLU A 30 -12.14 5.07 -12.13
C GLU A 30 -10.79 5.29 -12.81
N LEU A 31 -10.36 6.55 -12.96
CA LEU A 31 -9.07 6.86 -13.57
C LEU A 31 -7.90 6.51 -12.65
N ARG A 32 -8.07 6.68 -11.33
CA ARG A 32 -7.06 6.25 -10.36
C ARG A 32 -6.85 4.74 -10.40
N ASN A 33 -7.94 3.97 -10.47
CA ASN A 33 -7.89 2.51 -10.60
C ASN A 33 -7.16 2.07 -11.87
N GLN A 34 -7.44 2.70 -13.02
CA GLN A 34 -6.69 2.43 -14.26
C GLN A 34 -5.18 2.70 -14.09
N ILE A 35 -4.82 3.80 -13.42
CA ILE A 35 -3.41 4.10 -13.13
C ILE A 35 -2.81 3.05 -12.19
N PHE A 36 -3.56 2.60 -11.18
CA PHE A 36 -3.09 1.54 -10.29
C PHE A 36 -2.84 0.24 -11.05
N ASP A 37 -3.74 -0.15 -11.95
CA ASP A 37 -3.54 -1.32 -12.81
C ASP A 37 -2.23 -1.18 -13.60
N HIS A 38 -1.95 -0.03 -14.20
CA HIS A 38 -0.68 0.17 -14.90
C HIS A 38 0.57 0.12 -14.01
N VAL A 39 0.48 0.52 -12.74
CA VAL A 39 1.59 0.48 -11.78
C VAL A 39 1.83 -0.94 -11.27
N PHE A 40 0.77 -1.73 -11.07
CA PHE A 40 0.84 -3.07 -10.46
C PHE A 40 0.84 -4.23 -11.47
N VAL A 41 0.57 -3.99 -12.77
CA VAL A 41 0.61 -5.01 -13.86
C VAL A 41 2.03 -5.26 -14.43
N LEU A 42 3.06 -4.63 -13.86
CA LEU A 42 4.45 -4.94 -14.22
C LEU A 42 4.73 -6.44 -14.00
N PRO A 43 5.66 -7.05 -14.78
CA PRO A 43 5.95 -8.48 -14.73
C PRO A 43 6.13 -8.94 -13.28
N PRO A 44 5.63 -10.15 -12.92
CA PRO A 44 5.45 -10.58 -11.54
C PRO A 44 6.72 -10.33 -10.74
N VAL A 45 6.66 -9.28 -9.92
CA VAL A 45 7.76 -8.91 -9.05
C VAL A 45 7.71 -9.87 -7.87
N CYS A 46 8.73 -10.70 -7.73
CA CYS A 46 8.91 -11.50 -6.53
C CYS A 46 9.43 -10.61 -5.39
N ILE A 47 8.64 -10.50 -4.33
CA ILE A 47 9.05 -9.91 -3.06
C ILE A 47 9.55 -11.03 -2.16
N ASP A 48 10.87 -11.09 -1.94
CA ASP A 48 11.46 -11.99 -0.96
C ASP A 48 11.26 -11.43 0.45
N VAL A 49 10.41 -12.08 1.24
CA VAL A 49 10.10 -11.74 2.62
C VAL A 49 10.87 -12.69 3.54
N CYS A 50 11.92 -12.21 4.20
CA CYS A 50 12.68 -13.00 5.18
C CYS A 50 12.89 -12.15 6.44
N PHE A 51 12.42 -12.63 7.60
CA PHE A 51 12.37 -11.86 8.85
C PHE A 51 13.74 -11.67 9.52
N TYR A 52 14.76 -12.44 9.12
CA TYR A 52 16.13 -12.39 9.67
C TYR A 52 17.06 -11.35 9.01
N GLY A 53 16.50 -10.25 8.50
CA GLY A 53 17.25 -9.01 8.32
C GLY A 53 17.91 -8.78 6.96
N LYS A 54 17.55 -9.53 5.91
CA LYS A 54 17.92 -9.19 4.52
C LYS A 54 16.74 -9.45 3.59
N THR A 55 15.80 -8.51 3.52
CA THR A 55 14.84 -8.44 2.42
C THR A 55 15.64 -8.26 1.13
N ARG A 56 15.89 -9.34 0.38
CA ARG A 56 16.47 -9.28 -0.97
C ARG A 56 15.38 -9.00 -1.98
N ALA A 57 14.53 -8.03 -1.69
CA ALA A 57 13.42 -7.75 -2.57
C ALA A 57 14.01 -7.13 -3.84
N ALA A 58 13.99 -7.85 -4.96
CA ALA A 58 14.15 -7.28 -6.29
C ALA A 58 12.91 -6.45 -6.67
N ILE A 59 12.41 -5.64 -5.73
CA ILE A 59 11.30 -4.74 -5.97
C ILE A 59 11.84 -3.65 -6.91
N PRO A 60 11.27 -3.51 -8.13
CA PRO A 60 11.56 -2.36 -8.94
C PRO A 60 11.33 -1.12 -8.09
N PRO A 61 12.30 -0.18 -8.05
CA PRO A 61 12.10 1.05 -7.30
C PRO A 61 10.75 1.62 -7.74
N HIS A 62 9.93 2.01 -6.77
CA HIS A 62 8.61 2.61 -6.94
C HIS A 62 7.37 1.70 -7.01
N SER A 63 7.50 0.37 -7.09
CA SER A 63 6.33 -0.54 -7.20
C SER A 63 5.35 -0.45 -6.03
N LEU A 64 5.84 -0.07 -4.84
CA LEU A 64 5.04 0.13 -3.63
C LEU A 64 4.94 1.60 -3.20
N SER A 65 5.44 2.53 -4.01
CA SER A 65 5.57 3.94 -3.61
C SER A 65 4.21 4.58 -3.30
N LEU A 66 3.17 4.24 -4.05
CA LEU A 66 1.81 4.75 -3.84
C LEU A 66 1.26 4.45 -2.44
N LEU A 67 1.56 3.26 -1.90
CA LEU A 67 1.15 2.86 -0.55
C LEU A 67 1.78 3.72 0.55
N LEU A 68 2.95 4.32 0.26
CA LEU A 68 3.74 5.08 1.24
C LEU A 68 3.48 6.58 1.18
N THR A 69 2.72 7.08 0.19
CA THR A 69 2.54 8.52 -0.02
C THR A 69 1.47 9.15 0.87
N TYR A 70 0.23 8.63 0.85
CA TYR A 70 -0.91 9.26 1.52
C TYR A 70 -1.98 8.23 1.95
N PRO A 71 -2.65 8.40 3.12
CA PRO A 71 -3.60 7.41 3.64
C PRO A 71 -4.74 7.04 2.70
N GLN A 72 -5.28 8.01 1.94
CA GLN A 72 -6.34 7.72 0.96
C GLN A 72 -5.85 6.72 -0.10
N LEU A 73 -4.66 6.94 -0.64
CA LEU A 73 -4.07 6.07 -1.66
C LEU A 73 -3.73 4.71 -1.07
N TYR A 74 -3.26 4.67 0.17
CA TYR A 74 -3.09 3.42 0.89
C TYR A 74 -4.40 2.64 0.95
N HIS A 75 -5.51 3.24 1.40
CA HIS A 75 -6.80 2.54 1.48
C HIS A 75 -7.33 2.06 0.13
N GLU A 76 -7.12 2.84 -0.93
CA GLU A 76 -7.55 2.46 -2.30
C GLU A 76 -6.68 1.32 -2.88
N THR A 77 -5.38 1.30 -2.57
CA THR A 77 -4.43 0.38 -3.20
C THR A 77 -3.97 -0.78 -2.32
N ALA A 78 -4.31 -0.80 -1.03
CA ALA A 78 -3.78 -1.76 -0.05
C ALA A 78 -4.03 -3.24 -0.39
N VAL A 79 -4.99 -3.55 -1.26
CA VAL A 79 -5.29 -4.92 -1.70
C VAL A 79 -4.58 -5.28 -3.00
N LEU A 80 -4.25 -4.31 -3.84
CA LEU A 80 -3.71 -4.53 -5.19
C LEU A 80 -2.35 -5.26 -5.21
N PRO A 81 -1.41 -4.99 -4.29
CA PRO A 81 -0.17 -5.75 -4.20
C PRO A 81 -0.40 -7.25 -4.04
N TYR A 82 -1.41 -7.66 -3.28
CA TYR A 82 -1.67 -9.07 -2.98
C TYR A 82 -2.27 -9.80 -4.18
N LYS A 83 -3.00 -9.09 -5.05
CA LYS A 83 -3.55 -9.64 -6.29
C LYS A 83 -2.54 -9.75 -7.43
N SER A 84 -1.57 -8.84 -7.47
CA SER A 84 -0.76 -8.60 -8.68
C SER A 84 0.72 -8.96 -8.50
N LEU A 85 1.21 -8.99 -7.26
CA LEU A 85 2.62 -9.29 -6.95
C LEU A 85 2.77 -10.73 -6.46
N MET A 86 3.93 -11.31 -6.74
CA MET A 86 4.30 -12.61 -6.21
C MET A 86 5.12 -12.43 -4.93
N PHE A 87 4.79 -13.18 -3.89
CA PHE A 87 5.54 -13.18 -2.64
C PHE A 87 6.30 -14.50 -2.52
N SER A 88 7.58 -14.40 -2.23
CA SER A 88 8.48 -15.52 -2.00
C SER A 88 8.91 -15.48 -0.54
N PHE A 89 8.81 -16.62 0.14
CA PHE A 89 9.13 -16.74 1.56
C PHE A 89 10.29 -17.71 1.72
N CYS A 90 11.32 -17.30 2.46
CA CYS A 90 12.47 -18.15 2.74
C CYS A 90 12.03 -19.40 3.53
N GLU A 91 11.18 -19.21 4.53
CA GLU A 91 10.78 -20.25 5.47
C GLU A 91 9.26 -20.24 5.75
N PRO A 92 8.66 -21.39 6.13
CA PRO A 92 7.21 -21.47 6.40
C PRO A 92 6.71 -20.50 7.49
N PHE A 93 7.53 -20.20 8.50
CA PHE A 93 7.16 -19.25 9.55
C PHE A 93 7.20 -17.78 9.08
N ASP A 94 7.94 -17.47 8.02
CA ASP A 94 7.90 -16.13 7.40
C ASP A 94 6.52 -15.91 6.77
N PHE A 95 5.93 -16.94 6.17
CA PHE A 95 4.59 -16.87 5.61
C PHE A 95 3.52 -16.72 6.70
N SER A 96 3.59 -17.49 7.79
CA SER A 96 2.62 -17.35 8.90
C SER A 96 2.71 -15.97 9.56
N GLY A 97 3.91 -15.50 9.87
CA GLY A 97 4.12 -14.16 10.43
C GLY A 97 3.71 -13.03 9.48
N PHE A 98 3.82 -13.26 8.17
CA PHE A 98 3.30 -12.34 7.15
C PHE A 98 1.78 -12.27 7.17
N LEU A 99 1.07 -13.40 7.25
CA LEU A 99 -0.40 -13.43 7.29
C LEU A 99 -0.97 -12.78 8.56
N GLU A 100 -0.33 -12.99 9.71
CA GLU A 100 -0.78 -12.42 11.00
C GLU A 100 -0.81 -10.88 11.02
N GLN A 101 0.01 -10.23 10.20
CA GLN A 101 0.11 -8.77 10.13
C GLN A 101 -0.81 -8.14 9.07
N ARG A 102 -1.73 -8.92 8.48
CA ARG A 102 -2.58 -8.48 7.37
C ARG A 102 -4.05 -8.48 7.73
N THR A 103 -4.77 -7.59 7.09
CA THR A 103 -6.23 -7.51 7.22
C THR A 103 -6.90 -8.66 6.46
N GLN A 104 -8.12 -9.02 6.84
CA GLN A 104 -8.87 -10.08 6.16
C GLN A 104 -9.02 -9.84 4.65
N ALA A 105 -9.20 -8.58 4.24
CA ALA A 105 -9.31 -8.21 2.83
C ALA A 105 -8.01 -8.42 2.05
N GLN A 106 -6.85 -8.24 2.70
CA GLN A 106 -5.54 -8.50 2.10
C GLN A 106 -5.28 -10.01 2.01
N ILE A 107 -5.63 -10.76 3.06
CA ILE A 107 -5.48 -12.23 3.08
C ILE A 107 -6.35 -12.89 2.01
N ALA A 108 -7.59 -12.45 1.84
CA ALA A 108 -8.51 -12.98 0.82
C ALA A 108 -8.07 -12.70 -0.62
N ALA A 109 -7.06 -11.84 -0.82
CA ALA A 109 -6.53 -11.49 -2.13
C ALA A 109 -5.22 -12.21 -2.48
N ILE A 110 -4.66 -13.01 -1.56
CA ILE A 110 -3.46 -13.85 -1.74
C ILE A 110 -3.86 -15.18 -2.41
#